data_AF-A0A1G9RYT0-F1
#
_entry.id   AF-A0A1G9RYT0-F1
#
_cell.length_a   1.000
_cell.length_b   1.000
_cell.length_c   1.000
_cell.angle_alpha   90.00
_cell.angle_beta   90.00
_cell.angle_gamma   90.00
#
_symmetry.space_group_name_H-M   'P 1'
#
loop_
_entity.id
_entity.type
_entity.pdbx_description
1 polymer ?
#
loop_
_entity_poly.entity_id
_entity_poly.type
_entity_poly.pdbx_seq_one_letter_code
_entity_poly.pdbx_strand_id
1 'polypeptide(L)' 'MKTVNRCPQCHHELDEGPIMYRCAHCRRAVYAADIDFEFVPRRPVAA' A
#
# COMPACT_ATOMS: atom_id res chain seq x y z
N MET A 1 -6.84 2.82 11.63
CA MET A 1 -5.55 3.40 11.21
C MET A 1 -5.32 2.97 9.77
N LYS A 2 -5.28 3.89 8.80
CA LYS A 2 -4.95 3.55 7.40
C LYS A 2 -3.43 3.33 7.34
N THR A 3 -2.98 2.14 7.00
CA THR A 3 -1.57 1.89 6.73
C THR A 3 -1.20 2.66 5.47
N VAL A 4 -0.34 3.67 5.61
CA VAL A 4 0.11 4.47 4.46
C VAL A 4 1.26 3.74 3.80
N ASN A 5 1.04 3.26 2.59
CA ASN A 5 2.07 2.54 1.84
C ASN A 5 3.07 3.52 1.23
N ARG A 6 4.36 3.19 1.35
CA ARG A 6 5.45 4.05 0.87
C ARG A 6 6.24 3.36 -0.22
N CYS A 7 6.68 4.14 -1.20
CA CYS A 7 7.53 3.65 -2.28
C CYS A 7 8.89 3.19 -1.72
N PRO A 8 9.38 1.97 -2.01
CA PRO A 8 10.68 1.51 -1.51
C PRO A 8 11.87 2.31 -2.07
N GLN A 9 11.67 3.06 -3.15
CA GLN A 9 12.75 3.83 -3.80
C GLN A 9 12.82 5.29 -3.34
N CYS A 10 11.67 5.95 -3.17
CA CYS A 10 11.62 7.39 -2.85
C CYS A 10 10.88 7.71 -1.55
N HIS A 11 10.38 6.68 -0.87
CA HIS A 11 9.66 6.72 0.40
C HIS A 11 8.41 7.63 0.40
N HIS A 12 7.99 8.08 -0.79
CA HIS A 12 6.78 8.85 -0.98
C HIS A 12 5.54 7.97 -0.84
N GLU A 13 4.43 8.56 -0.43
CA GLU A 13 3.16 7.86 -0.33
C GLU A 13 2.75 7.31 -1.69
N LEU A 14 2.23 6.09 -1.68
CA LEU A 14 1.70 5.45 -2.86
C LEU A 14 0.18 5.57 -2.88
N ASP A 15 -0.37 5.88 -4.05
CA ASP A 15 -1.81 5.88 -4.28
C ASP A 15 -2.36 4.46 -4.16
N GLU A 16 -3.46 4.32 -3.41
CA GLU A 16 -4.05 3.03 -3.06
C GLU A 16 -4.65 2.33 -4.28
N GLY A 17 -4.27 1.07 -4.50
CA GLY A 17 -4.83 0.21 -5.53
C GLY A 17 -4.87 -1.25 -5.07
N PRO A 18 -5.83 -2.06 -5.56
CA PRO A 18 -6.08 -3.40 -5.02
C PRO A 18 -4.97 -4.42 -5.34
N ILE A 19 -4.14 -4.15 -6.35
CA ILE A 19 -3.12 -5.07 -6.86
C ILE A 19 -1.78 -4.34 -7.00
N MET A 20 -1.83 -3.11 -7.50
CA MET A 20 -0.68 -2.23 -7.72
C MET A 20 -0.92 -0.90 -7.05
N TYR A 21 0.12 -0.40 -6.40
CA TYR A 21 0.21 0.94 -5.87
C TYR A 21 1.04 1.80 -6.83
N ARG A 22 0.61 3.04 -7.09
CA ARG A 22 1.35 3.95 -7.97
C ARG A 22 1.96 5.07 -7.15
N CYS A 23 3.26 5.33 -7.36
CA CYS A 23 3.89 6.50 -6.76
C CYS A 23 3.65 7.73 -7.64
N ALA A 24 3.05 8.79 -7.10
CA ALA A 24 2.89 10.05 -7.83
C ALA A 24 4.25 10.73 -8.13
N HIS A 25 5.27 10.49 -7.31
CA HIS A 25 6.59 11.13 -7.44
C HIS A 25 7.48 10.46 -8.50
N CYS A 26 7.77 9.17 -8.35
CA CYS A 26 8.62 8.45 -9.31
C CYS A 26 7.83 7.80 -10.47
N ARG A 27 6.50 7.93 -10.47
CA ARG A 27 5.56 7.33 -11.45
C ARG A 27 5.65 5.81 -11.58
N ARG A 28 6.33 5.15 -10.63
CA ARG A 28 6.56 3.71 -10.61
C ARG A 28 5.35 2.99 -10.04
N ALA A 29 5.07 1.82 -10.60
CA ALA A 29 4.08 0.90 -10.06
C ALA A 29 4.80 -0.09 -9.13
N VAL A 30 4.25 -0.29 -7.94
CA VAL A 30 4.76 -1.21 -6.91
C VAL A 30 3.67 -2.25 -6.65
N TYR A 31 4.01 -3.53 -6.69
CA TYR A 31 3.03 -4.57 -6.39
C TYR A 31 2.66 -4.54 -4.91
N ALA A 32 1.39 -4.79 -4.60
CA ALA A 32 0.93 -4.93 -3.23
C ALA A 32 1.70 -6.02 -2.45
N ALA A 33 2.19 -7.05 -3.15
CA ALA A 33 2.99 -8.13 -2.58
C ALA A 33 4.45 -7.73 -2.25
N ASP A 34 4.98 -6.69 -2.92
CA ASP A 34 6.34 -6.19 -2.68
C ASP A 34 6.38 -5.15 -1.55
N ILE A 35 5.21 -4.71 -1.08
CA ILE A 35 5.09 -3.84 0.08
C ILE A 35 4.90 -4.78 1.26
N ASP A 36 5.76 -4.67 2.28
CA ASP A 36 5.61 -5.37 3.55
C ASP A 36 4.31 -4.93 4.22
N PHE A 37 3.22 -5.56 3.82
CA PHE A 37 1.95 -5.44 4.49
C PHE A 37 2.05 -6.26 5.77
N GLU A 38 2.06 -5.59 6.92
CA GLU A 38 1.48 -6.19 8.10
C GLU A 38 0.01 -6.50 7.74
N PHE A 39 -0.28 -7.77 7.49
CA PHE A 39 -1.64 -8.23 7.30
C PHE A 39 -2.38 -7.92 8.60
N VAL A 40 -3.10 -6.80 8.63
CA VAL A 40 -4.03 -6.50 9.71
C VAL A 40 -5.34 -7.17 9.32
N PRO A 41 -5.68 -8.35 9.87
CA PRO A 41 -6.99 -8.92 9.64
C PRO A 41 -8.00 -7.86 10.09
N ARG A 42 -8.79 -7.34 9.14
CA ARG A 42 -9.97 -6.55 9.49
C ARG A 42 -10.81 -7.48 10.35
N ARG A 43 -10.89 -7.18 11.66
CA ARG A 43 -11.81 -7.88 12.55
C ARG A 43 -13.16 -7.90 11.85
N PRO A 44 -13.79 -9.08 11.68
CA PRO A 44 -15.10 -9.13 11.07
C PRO A 44 -16.01 -8.19 11.87
N VAL A 45 -16.59 -7.21 11.17
CA VAL A 45 -17.71 -6.45 11.73
C VAL A 45 -18.78 -7.48 12.00
N ALA A 46 -19.01 -7.76 13.28
CA ALA A 46 -20.12 -8.59 13.71
C ALA A 46 -21.41 -7.94 13.16
N ALA A 47 -22.16 -8.75 12.40
CA ALA A 47 -23.44 -8.39 11.81
C ALA A 47 -24.51 -8.22 12.89
#